data_AF-A0A1H0EY91-F1
#
_entry.id   AF-A0A1H0EY91-F1
#
_cell.length_a   1.000
_cell.length_b   1.000
_cell.length_c   1.000
_cell.angle_alpha   90.00
_cell.angle_beta   90.00
_cell.angle_gamma   90.00
#
_symmetry.space_group_name_H-M   'P 1'
#
loop_
_entity.id
_entity.type
_entity.pdbx_description
1 polymer ?
#
loop_
_entity_poly.entity_id
_entity_poly.type
_entity_poly.pdbx_seq_one_letter_code
_entity_poly.pdbx_strand_id
1 'polypeptide(L)'
;MKKYFFLFMFLTIFFSFLINFAYAADYILQSGQTSDQTNAKDITGAPNFLNDNDSFTIESGASIGLDTGIYDMAIAGNNTNTITIRTGGNVIFSYNMLGAATLYGIYVQNNNTINNAGNISSISNSAASTEIYGIHASDYNTIINSGDISIMTDTNIGNGEVYGIYANNYNTISNSDSISVIANSNDNGYAYGIYANDSNNISNSGSIDANANNNHNEGRAYGISANASNIITNSGSINATANDNDDGEAYGIYAYDYNNISNSGTIYVIANNNNDGTEA
;
A
#
# COMPACT_ATOMS: atom_id res chain seq x y z
N MET A 1 47.46 -31.59 30.37
CA MET A 1 46.42 -31.77 29.33
C MET A 1 45.01 -31.33 29.76
N LYS A 2 44.51 -31.64 30.98
CA LYS A 2 43.13 -31.29 31.37
C LYS A 2 42.78 -29.79 31.46
N LYS A 3 43.74 -28.89 31.75
CA LYS A 3 43.49 -27.44 31.85
C LYS A 3 43.18 -26.74 30.52
N TYR A 4 43.77 -27.21 29.41
CA TYR A 4 43.52 -26.62 28.09
C TYR A 4 42.24 -27.13 27.44
N PHE A 5 41.77 -28.31 27.84
CA PHE A 5 40.52 -28.89 27.33
C PHE A 5 39.29 -28.07 27.75
N PHE A 6 39.24 -27.64 29.01
CA PHE A 6 38.14 -26.78 29.49
C PHE A 6 38.15 -25.40 28.86
N LEU A 7 39.32 -24.80 28.64
CA LEU A 7 39.44 -23.51 27.97
C LEU A 7 38.98 -23.59 26.51
N PHE A 8 39.35 -24.66 25.80
CA PHE A 8 38.92 -24.89 24.43
C PHE A 8 37.40 -25.11 24.33
N MET A 9 36.83 -25.92 25.24
CA MET A 9 35.39 -26.19 25.26
C MET A 9 34.57 -24.93 25.58
N PHE A 10 35.05 -24.08 26.50
CA PHE A 10 34.41 -22.81 26.82
C PHE A 10 34.51 -21.82 25.66
N LEU A 11 35.65 -21.79 24.94
CA LEU A 11 35.83 -20.94 23.77
C LEU A 11 34.90 -21.37 22.61
N THR A 12 34.71 -22.68 22.38
CA THR A 12 33.76 -23.17 21.36
C THR A 12 32.31 -22.87 21.71
N ILE A 13 31.93 -22.99 22.99
CA ILE A 13 30.56 -22.65 23.44
C ILE A 13 30.33 -21.13 23.34
N PHE A 14 31.32 -20.32 23.71
CA PHE A 14 31.25 -18.87 23.60
C PHE A 14 31.23 -18.39 22.14
N PHE A 15 32.01 -19.02 21.25
CA PHE A 15 31.95 -18.76 19.81
C PHE A 15 30.61 -19.20 19.19
N SER A 16 30.03 -20.33 19.61
CA SER A 16 28.71 -20.74 19.14
C SER A 16 27.58 -19.81 19.60
N PHE A 17 27.75 -19.12 20.74
CA PHE A 17 26.83 -18.07 21.19
C PHE A 17 27.04 -16.74 20.47
N LEU A 18 28.24 -16.44 19.98
CA LEU A 18 28.56 -15.22 19.22
C LEU A 18 28.23 -15.30 17.72
N ILE A 19 27.94 -16.48 17.17
CA ILE A 19 27.67 -16.64 15.72
C ILE A 19 26.17 -16.55 15.38
N ASN A 20 25.26 -16.50 16.35
CA ASN A 20 23.82 -16.22 16.08
C ASN A 20 23.53 -14.71 15.96
N PHE A 21 24.38 -13.97 15.25
CA PHE A 21 23.88 -12.80 14.54
C PHE A 21 23.14 -13.36 13.33
N ALA A 22 21.80 -13.35 13.38
CA ALA A 22 21.00 -13.60 12.19
C ALA A 22 21.47 -12.60 11.12
N TYR A 23 22.15 -13.11 10.09
CA TYR A 23 22.58 -12.28 8.98
C TYR A 23 21.32 -11.85 8.22
N ALA A 24 21.22 -10.55 7.96
CA ALA A 24 20.22 -10.02 7.04
C ALA A 24 20.33 -10.78 5.71
N ALA A 25 19.19 -11.27 5.23
CA ALA A 25 19.08 -11.94 3.95
C ALA A 25 18.54 -10.97 2.90
N ASP A 26 19.17 -11.01 1.72
CA ASP A 26 18.70 -10.31 0.54
C ASP A 26 17.99 -11.31 -0.37
N TYR A 27 16.68 -11.12 -0.53
CA TYR A 27 15.82 -11.92 -1.40
C TYR A 27 15.57 -11.14 -2.69
N ILE A 28 15.94 -11.73 -3.83
CA ILE A 28 15.86 -11.05 -5.13
C ILE A 28 15.04 -11.91 -6.09
N LEU A 29 13.92 -11.37 -6.56
CA LEU A 29 13.20 -11.88 -7.72
C LEU A 29 13.79 -11.23 -8.98
N GLN A 30 14.53 -12.02 -9.76
CA GLN A 30 15.32 -11.57 -10.89
C GLN A 30 14.47 -11.29 -12.13
N SER A 31 15.02 -10.50 -13.05
CA SER A 31 14.36 -10.15 -14.31
C SER A 31 13.81 -11.37 -15.07
N GLY A 32 12.57 -11.25 -15.54
CA GLY A 32 11.87 -12.31 -16.28
C GLY A 32 11.28 -13.42 -15.41
N GLN A 33 11.48 -13.39 -14.09
CA GLN A 33 10.85 -14.33 -13.17
C GLN A 33 9.45 -13.87 -12.76
N THR A 34 8.55 -14.84 -12.62
CA THR A 34 7.17 -14.62 -12.18
C THR A 34 6.84 -15.57 -11.04
N SER A 35 6.34 -15.06 -9.92
CA SER A 35 5.88 -15.86 -8.78
C SER A 35 4.40 -15.64 -8.52
N ASP A 36 3.72 -16.69 -8.05
CA ASP A 36 2.35 -16.64 -7.52
C ASP A 36 2.26 -16.76 -5.99
N GLN A 37 3.37 -16.53 -5.29
CA GLN A 37 3.46 -16.54 -3.82
C GLN A 37 4.02 -15.23 -3.25
N THR A 38 3.62 -14.94 -2.01
CA THR A 38 4.14 -13.83 -1.19
C THR A 38 5.67 -13.87 -1.11
N ASN A 39 6.30 -12.70 -1.23
CA ASN A 39 7.76 -12.51 -1.27
C ASN A 39 8.46 -13.44 -2.29
N ALA A 40 7.73 -13.89 -3.32
CA ALA A 40 8.20 -14.90 -4.25
C ALA A 40 8.87 -16.11 -3.60
N LYS A 41 8.26 -16.62 -2.53
CA LYS A 41 8.80 -17.68 -1.68
C LYS A 41 9.23 -18.93 -2.44
N ASP A 42 8.48 -19.31 -3.46
CA ASP A 42 8.77 -20.44 -4.35
C ASP A 42 10.10 -20.29 -5.11
N ILE A 43 10.50 -19.05 -5.41
CA ILE A 43 11.71 -18.72 -6.18
C ILE A 43 12.86 -18.28 -5.28
N THR A 44 12.59 -17.40 -4.32
CA THR A 44 13.62 -16.74 -3.51
C THR A 44 13.89 -17.46 -2.19
N GLY A 45 12.97 -18.32 -1.74
CA GLY A 45 12.98 -18.91 -0.41
C GLY A 45 12.64 -17.92 0.70
N ALA A 46 12.15 -16.72 0.38
CA ALA A 46 11.78 -15.72 1.36
C ALA A 46 10.67 -16.22 2.31
N PRO A 47 10.73 -15.86 3.60
CA PRO A 47 9.64 -16.14 4.52
C PRO A 47 8.38 -15.34 4.14
N ASN A 48 7.22 -15.73 4.68
CA ASN A 48 5.98 -14.98 4.47
C ASN A 48 6.02 -13.57 5.07
N PHE A 49 6.84 -13.37 6.11
CA PHE A 49 7.21 -12.07 6.68
C PHE A 49 8.73 -12.03 6.77
N LEU A 50 9.33 -11.00 6.18
CA LEU A 50 10.77 -10.75 6.26
C LEU A 50 11.19 -10.57 7.73
N ASN A 51 12.38 -11.07 8.10
CA ASN A 51 12.94 -10.83 9.43
C ASN A 51 13.59 -9.45 9.48
N ASP A 52 13.84 -8.93 10.68
CA ASP A 52 14.45 -7.62 10.84
C ASP A 52 15.74 -7.46 10.01
N ASN A 53 15.84 -6.34 9.29
CA ASN A 53 16.94 -5.99 8.38
C ASN A 53 17.02 -6.81 7.08
N ASP A 54 16.16 -7.80 6.85
CA ASP A 54 16.09 -8.46 5.54
C ASP A 54 15.69 -7.45 4.44
N SER A 55 16.11 -7.72 3.21
CA SER A 55 15.68 -6.96 2.04
C SER A 55 14.97 -7.84 1.01
N PHE A 56 13.96 -7.29 0.35
CA PHE A 56 13.27 -7.94 -0.76
C PHE A 56 13.28 -7.03 -1.97
N THR A 57 13.81 -7.52 -3.10
CA THR A 57 13.92 -6.77 -4.36
C THR A 57 13.21 -7.49 -5.49
N ILE A 58 12.31 -6.78 -6.18
CA ILE A 58 11.77 -7.18 -7.48
C ILE A 58 12.52 -6.42 -8.56
N GLU A 59 13.22 -7.14 -9.44
CA GLU A 59 13.94 -6.53 -10.56
C GLU A 59 13.02 -6.16 -11.73
N SER A 60 13.57 -5.39 -12.67
CA SER A 60 12.86 -5.01 -13.89
C SER A 60 12.41 -6.23 -14.68
N GLY A 61 11.13 -6.27 -15.08
CA GLY A 61 10.55 -7.38 -15.82
C GLY A 61 10.25 -8.63 -14.97
N ALA A 62 10.45 -8.56 -13.65
CA ALA A 62 9.98 -9.57 -12.73
C ALA A 62 8.56 -9.24 -12.23
N SER A 63 7.80 -10.24 -11.81
CA SER A 63 6.47 -10.02 -11.23
C SER A 63 6.11 -10.97 -10.12
N ILE A 64 5.39 -10.46 -9.12
CA ILE A 64 4.59 -11.28 -8.21
C ILE A 64 3.13 -11.08 -8.60
N GLY A 65 2.41 -12.18 -8.83
CA GLY A 65 1.01 -12.20 -9.23
C GLY A 65 0.22 -13.15 -8.34
N LEU A 66 -0.59 -12.65 -7.40
CA LEU A 66 -1.46 -13.53 -6.60
C LEU A 66 -2.86 -13.59 -7.23
N ASP A 67 -3.30 -14.81 -7.56
CA ASP A 67 -4.68 -15.13 -7.98
C ASP A 67 -5.26 -16.13 -6.98
N THR A 68 -5.79 -15.63 -5.87
CA THR A 68 -6.24 -16.48 -4.77
C THR A 68 -7.54 -16.01 -4.16
N GLY A 69 -8.23 -16.94 -3.51
CA GLY A 69 -9.53 -16.75 -2.89
C GLY A 69 -9.51 -16.30 -1.42
N ILE A 70 -8.34 -16.05 -0.83
CA ILE A 70 -8.21 -15.75 0.60
C ILE A 70 -7.27 -14.54 0.78
N TYR A 71 -7.48 -13.77 1.85
CA TYR A 71 -6.69 -12.62 2.33
C TYR A 71 -5.18 -12.75 2.07
N ASP A 72 -4.72 -12.24 0.94
CA ASP A 72 -3.33 -12.39 0.55
C ASP A 72 -2.63 -11.03 0.35
N MET A 73 -1.33 -11.06 0.62
CA MET A 73 -0.37 -9.96 0.56
C MET A 73 0.79 -10.43 -0.33
N ALA A 74 1.25 -9.60 -1.28
CA ALA A 74 2.40 -10.00 -2.13
C ALA A 74 3.73 -9.74 -1.47
N ILE A 75 3.87 -8.65 -0.71
CA ILE A 75 5.12 -8.35 -0.03
C ILE A 75 4.89 -7.93 1.41
N ALA A 76 5.61 -8.57 2.33
CA ALA A 76 5.44 -8.42 3.76
C ALA A 76 6.74 -8.04 4.47
N GLY A 77 6.80 -6.84 5.04
CA GLY A 77 7.93 -6.39 5.85
C GLY A 77 7.61 -6.34 7.35
N ASN A 78 8.57 -6.77 8.18
CA ASN A 78 8.62 -6.53 9.61
C ASN A 78 9.83 -5.66 9.98
N ASN A 79 9.68 -4.79 10.97
CA ASN A 79 10.74 -3.98 11.61
C ASN A 79 12.07 -3.86 10.84
N THR A 80 12.35 -2.69 10.26
CA THR A 80 13.65 -2.36 9.64
C THR A 80 13.96 -3.08 8.32
N ASN A 81 12.96 -3.56 7.59
CA ASN A 81 13.18 -4.07 6.24
C ASN A 81 13.34 -2.98 5.18
N THR A 82 13.98 -3.37 4.07
CA THR A 82 13.95 -2.63 2.82
C THR A 82 13.23 -3.43 1.75
N ILE A 83 12.11 -2.92 1.24
CA ILE A 83 11.39 -3.48 0.09
C ILE A 83 11.63 -2.58 -1.11
N THR A 84 12.16 -3.13 -2.20
CA THR A 84 12.43 -2.40 -3.44
C THR A 84 11.72 -3.05 -4.61
N ILE A 85 10.88 -2.29 -5.31
CA ILE A 85 10.34 -2.67 -6.62
C ILE A 85 11.03 -1.78 -7.65
N ARG A 86 11.87 -2.34 -8.52
CA ARG A 86 12.57 -1.56 -9.55
C ARG A 86 11.64 -1.24 -10.72
N THR A 87 12.02 -0.26 -11.54
CA THR A 87 11.30 0.10 -12.76
C THR A 87 11.05 -1.10 -13.65
N GLY A 88 9.78 -1.31 -14.03
CA GLY A 88 9.32 -2.47 -14.79
C GLY A 88 9.15 -3.76 -13.98
N GLY A 89 9.47 -3.76 -12.68
CA GLY A 89 9.05 -4.79 -11.73
C GLY A 89 7.58 -4.58 -11.37
N ASN A 90 6.83 -5.67 -11.19
CA ASN A 90 5.38 -5.61 -11.02
C ASN A 90 4.92 -6.39 -9.79
N VAL A 91 3.98 -5.81 -9.06
CA VAL A 91 3.21 -6.51 -8.05
C VAL A 91 1.76 -6.43 -8.47
N ILE A 92 1.16 -7.58 -8.80
CA ILE A 92 -0.16 -7.66 -9.43
C ILE A 92 -1.05 -8.56 -8.58
N PHE A 93 -2.29 -8.12 -8.35
CA PHE A 93 -3.30 -8.92 -7.67
C PHE A 93 -4.60 -8.86 -8.44
N SER A 94 -5.22 -10.02 -8.57
CA SER A 94 -6.57 -10.17 -9.07
C SER A 94 -7.33 -11.06 -8.10
N TYR A 95 -8.42 -10.56 -7.54
CA TYR A 95 -9.23 -11.28 -6.56
C TYR A 95 -10.63 -11.53 -7.08
N ASN A 96 -11.07 -12.79 -7.09
CA ASN A 96 -12.38 -13.20 -7.63
C ASN A 96 -13.11 -14.12 -6.63
N MET A 97 -13.86 -13.57 -5.67
CA MET A 97 -14.65 -14.39 -4.73
C MET A 97 -15.96 -13.77 -4.22
N LEU A 98 -16.88 -14.63 -3.77
CA LEU A 98 -18.22 -14.29 -3.29
C LEU A 98 -18.26 -13.75 -1.83
N GLY A 99 -17.15 -13.28 -1.27
CA GLY A 99 -17.03 -12.96 0.16
C GLY A 99 -16.21 -11.71 0.46
N ALA A 100 -16.36 -11.18 1.68
CA ALA A 100 -15.64 -9.99 2.11
C ALA A 100 -14.13 -10.24 2.10
N ALA A 101 -13.34 -9.24 1.67
CA ALA A 101 -11.92 -9.41 1.44
C ALA A 101 -11.13 -8.16 1.80
N THR A 102 -9.92 -8.39 2.29
CA THR A 102 -8.91 -7.35 2.45
C THR A 102 -7.68 -7.73 1.66
N LEU A 103 -7.21 -6.82 0.82
CA LEU A 103 -6.11 -7.06 -0.11
C LEU A 103 -4.97 -6.08 0.10
N TYR A 104 -3.74 -6.57 0.11
CA TYR A 104 -2.56 -5.74 0.33
C TYR A 104 -1.55 -5.92 -0.80
N GLY A 105 -1.19 -4.83 -1.46
CA GLY A 105 -0.06 -4.80 -2.38
C GLY A 105 1.25 -5.07 -1.64
N ILE A 106 1.59 -4.11 -0.80
CA ILE A 106 2.66 -4.19 0.19
C ILE A 106 2.04 -3.96 1.56
N TYR A 107 2.37 -4.80 2.53
CA TYR A 107 2.07 -4.52 3.93
C TYR A 107 3.35 -4.55 4.76
N VAL A 108 3.54 -3.47 5.52
CA VAL A 108 4.69 -3.31 6.41
C VAL A 108 4.26 -2.92 7.81
N GLN A 109 4.98 -3.47 8.78
CA GLN A 109 4.88 -3.05 10.17
C GLN A 109 5.68 -1.76 10.39
N ASN A 110 6.52 -1.69 11.42
CA ASN A 110 7.14 -0.44 11.82
C ASN A 110 8.54 -0.26 11.23
N ASN A 111 9.01 0.97 11.07
CA ASN A 111 10.42 1.27 10.76
C ASN A 111 10.95 0.69 9.43
N ASN A 112 10.11 0.46 8.42
CA ASN A 112 10.53 -0.08 7.13
C ASN A 112 10.79 1.03 6.11
N THR A 113 11.59 0.70 5.09
CA THR A 113 11.75 1.53 3.89
C THR A 113 11.16 0.81 2.69
N ILE A 114 10.22 1.47 2.01
CA ILE A 114 9.62 1.00 0.77
C ILE A 114 10.06 1.94 -0.35
N ASN A 115 10.69 1.37 -1.38
CA ASN A 115 11.06 2.08 -2.60
C ASN A 115 10.32 1.45 -3.78
N ASN A 116 9.17 2.02 -4.15
CA ASN A 116 8.44 1.62 -5.34
C ASN A 116 8.88 2.50 -6.52
N ALA A 117 9.57 1.91 -7.49
CA ALA A 117 9.85 2.51 -8.79
C ALA A 117 9.19 1.71 -9.93
N GLY A 118 8.43 0.66 -9.60
CA GLY A 118 7.72 -0.21 -10.54
C GLY A 118 6.21 0.00 -10.48
N ASN A 119 5.43 -1.05 -10.76
CA ASN A 119 3.97 -1.00 -10.75
C ASN A 119 3.41 -1.85 -9.60
N ILE A 120 2.49 -1.27 -8.82
CA ILE A 120 1.62 -1.98 -7.89
C ILE A 120 0.19 -1.88 -8.44
N SER A 121 -0.38 -3.01 -8.82
CA SER A 121 -1.72 -3.09 -9.39
C SER A 121 -2.58 -4.11 -8.67
N SER A 122 -3.79 -3.73 -8.26
CA SER A 122 -4.73 -4.63 -7.61
C SER A 122 -6.14 -4.43 -8.12
N ILE A 123 -6.83 -5.52 -8.45
CA ILE A 123 -8.25 -5.51 -8.84
C ILE A 123 -9.01 -6.51 -7.97
N SER A 124 -10.12 -6.08 -7.35
CA SER A 124 -11.03 -6.99 -6.64
C SER A 124 -12.40 -7.06 -7.30
N ASN A 125 -12.81 -8.27 -7.66
CA ASN A 125 -14.10 -8.62 -8.22
C ASN A 125 -14.99 -9.31 -7.18
N SER A 126 -14.96 -8.84 -5.93
CA SER A 126 -15.76 -9.43 -4.85
C SER A 126 -17.24 -9.05 -4.96
N ALA A 127 -18.17 -9.93 -4.56
CA ALA A 127 -19.58 -9.57 -4.43
C ALA A 127 -19.94 -8.91 -3.08
N ALA A 128 -18.97 -8.76 -2.17
CA ALA A 128 -19.18 -8.32 -0.79
C ALA A 128 -18.23 -7.17 -0.40
N SER A 129 -18.25 -6.77 0.88
CA SER A 129 -17.42 -5.67 1.40
C SER A 129 -15.93 -5.92 1.14
N THR A 130 -15.25 -4.97 0.51
CA THR A 130 -13.83 -5.12 0.14
C THR A 130 -13.01 -3.91 0.55
N GLU A 131 -11.86 -4.17 1.15
CA GLU A 131 -10.81 -3.18 1.37
C GLU A 131 -9.58 -3.56 0.51
N ILE A 132 -9.04 -2.60 -0.24
CA ILE A 132 -7.82 -2.82 -1.03
C ILE A 132 -6.80 -1.74 -0.71
N TYR A 133 -5.57 -2.17 -0.46
CA TYR A 133 -4.44 -1.31 -0.15
C TYR A 133 -3.33 -1.53 -1.18
N GLY A 134 -2.78 -0.45 -1.74
CA GLY A 134 -1.54 -0.53 -2.52
C GLY A 134 -0.37 -0.74 -1.61
N ILE A 135 -0.24 0.19 -0.67
CA ILE A 135 0.72 0.11 0.42
C ILE A 135 -0.04 0.36 1.72
N HIS A 136 0.02 -0.62 2.63
CA HIS A 136 -0.46 -0.48 4.00
C HIS A 136 0.73 -0.44 4.96
N ALA A 137 0.93 0.70 5.62
CA ALA A 137 2.06 0.93 6.51
C ALA A 137 1.59 1.26 7.93
N SER A 138 2.21 0.59 8.90
CA SER A 138 2.03 0.88 10.33
C SER A 138 2.79 2.16 10.70
N ASP A 139 3.69 2.13 11.69
CA ASP A 139 4.31 3.35 12.21
C ASP A 139 5.77 3.54 11.77
N TYR A 140 6.22 4.79 11.65
CA TYR A 140 7.64 5.14 11.41
C TYR A 140 8.25 4.59 10.11
N ASN A 141 7.44 4.37 9.06
CA ASN A 141 7.95 3.91 7.77
C ASN A 141 8.36 5.08 6.87
N THR A 142 9.28 4.80 5.95
CA THR A 142 9.61 5.67 4.81
C THR A 142 9.08 5.04 3.53
N ILE A 143 8.18 5.73 2.84
CA ILE A 143 7.55 5.28 1.61
C ILE A 143 7.95 6.24 0.48
N ILE A 144 8.68 5.74 -0.50
CA ILE A 144 9.07 6.47 -1.69
C ILE A 144 8.36 5.82 -2.88
N ASN A 145 7.36 6.51 -3.41
CA ASN A 145 6.63 6.10 -4.60
C ASN A 145 7.06 6.93 -5.81
N SER A 146 7.83 6.30 -6.68
CA SER A 146 8.36 6.82 -7.95
C SER A 146 7.95 5.97 -9.16
N GLY A 147 6.99 5.07 -8.96
CA GLY A 147 6.30 4.33 -10.00
C GLY A 147 4.79 4.31 -9.74
N ASP A 148 4.05 3.56 -10.53
CA ASP A 148 2.59 3.61 -10.53
C ASP A 148 1.98 2.74 -9.43
N ILE A 149 0.94 3.28 -8.78
CA ILE A 149 0.00 2.52 -7.94
C ILE A 149 -1.38 2.64 -8.60
N SER A 150 -1.94 1.53 -9.07
CA SER A 150 -3.22 1.50 -9.78
C SER A 150 -4.16 0.44 -9.19
N ILE A 151 -5.18 0.87 -8.45
CA ILE A 151 -6.01 -0.04 -7.68
C ILE A 151 -7.48 0.21 -7.94
N MET A 152 -8.24 -0.87 -8.09
CA MET A 152 -9.65 -0.79 -8.42
C MET A 152 -10.47 -1.89 -7.74
N THR A 153 -11.69 -1.58 -7.34
CA THR A 153 -12.76 -2.57 -7.15
C THR A 153 -13.64 -2.67 -8.39
N ASP A 154 -14.20 -3.85 -8.64
CA ASP A 154 -15.16 -4.07 -9.73
C ASP A 154 -16.55 -3.50 -9.42
N THR A 155 -17.36 -3.31 -10.45
CA THR A 155 -18.66 -2.61 -10.42
C THR A 155 -19.78 -3.36 -9.69
N ASN A 156 -19.49 -4.49 -9.04
CA ASN A 156 -20.51 -5.35 -8.43
C ASN A 156 -20.27 -5.66 -6.95
N ILE A 157 -19.36 -4.95 -6.30
CA ILE A 157 -19.09 -5.15 -4.88
C ILE A 157 -20.17 -4.49 -4.02
N GLY A 158 -20.41 -5.01 -2.82
CA GLY A 158 -21.28 -4.39 -1.81
C GLY A 158 -20.69 -3.05 -1.37
N ASN A 159 -19.90 -3.04 -0.30
CA ASN A 159 -19.09 -1.87 0.10
C ASN A 159 -17.66 -1.98 -0.45
N GLY A 160 -17.08 -0.86 -0.85
CA GLY A 160 -15.72 -0.80 -1.39
C GLY A 160 -14.90 0.31 -0.79
N GLU A 161 -13.77 -0.02 -0.20
CA GLU A 161 -12.78 0.94 0.25
C GLU A 161 -11.46 0.67 -0.44
N VAL A 162 -10.92 1.69 -1.09
CA VAL A 162 -9.69 1.57 -1.88
C VAL A 162 -8.70 2.63 -1.43
N TYR A 163 -7.51 2.17 -1.05
CA TYR A 163 -6.43 2.97 -0.52
C TYR A 163 -5.20 2.82 -1.39
N GLY A 164 -4.70 3.91 -1.98
CA GLY A 164 -3.44 3.90 -2.71
C GLY A 164 -2.30 3.66 -1.73
N ILE A 165 -2.23 4.56 -0.74
CA ILE A 165 -1.37 4.42 0.44
C ILE A 165 -2.22 4.64 1.69
N TYR A 166 -2.25 3.65 2.57
CA TYR A 166 -2.76 3.79 3.94
C TYR A 166 -1.57 3.84 4.90
N ALA A 167 -1.51 4.88 5.72
CA ALA A 167 -0.45 5.08 6.70
C ALA A 167 -1.01 5.37 8.08
N ASN A 168 -0.56 4.63 9.09
CA ASN A 168 -0.85 4.93 10.49
C ASN A 168 -0.06 6.17 10.95
N ASN A 169 0.92 6.03 11.85
CA ASN A 169 1.49 7.19 12.52
C ASN A 169 2.97 7.40 12.18
N TYR A 170 3.39 8.66 12.16
CA TYR A 170 4.81 9.03 12.03
C TYR A 170 5.51 8.51 10.77
N ASN A 171 4.77 8.27 9.69
CA ASN A 171 5.36 7.85 8.42
C ASN A 171 5.84 9.07 7.61
N THR A 172 6.84 8.85 6.76
CA THR A 172 7.26 9.79 5.72
C THR A 172 6.87 9.21 4.36
N ILE A 173 6.03 9.92 3.62
CA ILE A 173 5.51 9.52 2.32
C ILE A 173 5.97 10.53 1.27
N SER A 174 6.65 10.07 0.22
CA SER A 174 7.03 10.86 -0.95
C SER A 174 6.45 10.22 -2.20
N ASN A 175 5.44 10.84 -2.80
CA ASN A 175 4.89 10.45 -4.09
C ASN A 175 5.41 11.39 -5.20
N SER A 176 6.12 10.85 -6.17
CA SER A 176 6.59 11.58 -7.36
C SER A 176 6.00 11.06 -8.67
N ASP A 177 5.19 10.01 -8.63
CA ASP A 177 4.52 9.46 -9.81
C ASP A 177 3.01 9.27 -9.57
N SER A 178 2.34 8.34 -10.27
CA SER A 178 0.89 8.19 -10.21
C SER A 178 0.40 7.29 -9.07
N ILE A 179 -0.66 7.75 -8.40
CA ILE A 179 -1.55 6.96 -7.55
C ILE A 179 -2.96 7.10 -8.14
N SER A 180 -3.53 6.01 -8.63
CA SER A 180 -4.89 5.95 -9.17
C SER A 180 -5.70 4.92 -8.39
N VAL A 181 -6.75 5.37 -7.73
CA VAL A 181 -7.64 4.52 -6.94
C VAL A 181 -9.08 4.67 -7.42
N ILE A 182 -9.74 3.55 -7.66
CA ILE A 182 -11.11 3.53 -8.16
C ILE A 182 -11.96 2.59 -7.29
N ALA A 183 -12.83 3.17 -6.47
CA ALA A 183 -13.82 2.44 -5.71
C ALA A 183 -15.14 2.38 -6.50
N ASN A 184 -15.32 1.34 -7.30
CA ASN A 184 -16.64 1.01 -7.84
C ASN A 184 -17.42 0.21 -6.80
N SER A 185 -18.66 0.58 -6.47
CA SER A 185 -19.48 -0.10 -5.46
C SER A 185 -20.98 0.04 -5.75
N ASN A 186 -21.77 -0.94 -5.28
CA ASN A 186 -23.23 -0.90 -5.32
C ASN A 186 -23.87 -0.41 -4.01
N ASP A 187 -23.09 -0.17 -2.95
CA ASP A 187 -23.59 0.27 -1.64
C ASP A 187 -22.83 1.52 -1.19
N ASN A 188 -21.69 1.40 -0.49
CA ASN A 188 -20.81 2.53 -0.17
C ASN A 188 -19.45 2.38 -0.86
N GLY A 189 -19.00 3.43 -1.55
CA GLY A 189 -17.74 3.46 -2.28
C GLY A 189 -16.81 4.56 -1.78
N TYR A 190 -15.67 4.19 -1.21
CA TYR A 190 -14.67 5.11 -0.68
C TYR A 190 -13.33 4.95 -1.40
N ALA A 191 -12.86 6.02 -2.03
CA ALA A 191 -11.59 6.05 -2.73
C ALA A 191 -10.63 7.04 -2.04
N TYR A 192 -9.50 6.54 -1.53
CA TYR A 192 -8.47 7.33 -0.86
C TYR A 192 -7.15 7.19 -1.60
N GLY A 193 -6.68 8.28 -2.23
CA GLY A 193 -5.35 8.29 -2.83
C GLY A 193 -4.28 8.04 -1.76
N ILE A 194 -4.27 8.90 -0.73
CA ILE A 194 -3.50 8.72 0.49
C ILE A 194 -4.42 8.90 1.70
N TYR A 195 -4.51 7.88 2.56
CA TYR A 195 -5.12 7.99 3.88
C TYR A 195 -4.01 8.00 4.94
N ALA A 196 -4.01 9.01 5.80
CA ALA A 196 -3.01 9.19 6.84
C ALA A 196 -3.66 9.47 8.19
N ASN A 197 -3.32 8.67 9.22
CA ASN A 197 -3.72 8.94 10.59
C ASN A 197 -2.91 10.11 11.15
N ASP A 198 -2.00 9.89 12.10
CA ASP A 198 -1.44 11.00 12.87
C ASP A 198 0.05 11.23 12.62
N SER A 199 0.45 12.51 12.61
CA SER A 199 1.86 12.92 12.61
C SER A 199 2.69 12.41 11.42
N ASN A 200 2.07 12.19 10.27
CA ASN A 200 2.76 11.82 9.04
C ASN A 200 3.32 13.05 8.31
N ASN A 201 4.38 12.85 7.53
CA ASN A 201 4.91 13.84 6.60
C ASN A 201 4.68 13.36 5.17
N ILE A 202 3.85 14.07 4.41
CA ILE A 202 3.39 13.69 3.08
C ILE A 202 3.85 14.74 2.08
N SER A 203 4.63 14.31 1.09
CA SER A 203 5.08 15.13 -0.04
C SER A 203 4.55 14.52 -1.34
N ASN A 204 3.60 15.20 -1.98
CA ASN A 204 3.10 14.84 -3.30
C ASN A 204 3.66 15.80 -4.37
N SER A 205 4.40 15.26 -5.32
CA SER A 205 4.88 15.94 -6.52
C SER A 205 4.41 15.26 -7.81
N GLY A 206 3.87 14.03 -7.71
CA GLY A 206 3.24 13.30 -8.80
C GLY A 206 1.74 13.57 -8.92
N SER A 207 0.99 12.57 -9.39
CA SER A 207 -0.46 12.67 -9.57
C SER A 207 -1.18 11.73 -8.61
N ILE A 208 -2.28 12.21 -8.02
CA ILE A 208 -3.24 11.40 -7.28
C ILE A 208 -4.58 11.52 -7.99
N ASP A 209 -5.17 10.41 -8.38
CA ASP A 209 -6.52 10.30 -8.92
C ASP A 209 -7.34 9.37 -8.03
N ALA A 210 -8.32 9.95 -7.33
CA ALA A 210 -9.24 9.20 -6.48
C ALA A 210 -10.64 9.28 -7.07
N ASN A 211 -11.20 8.13 -7.43
CA ASN A 211 -12.53 8.05 -8.03
C ASN A 211 -13.43 7.09 -7.25
N ALA A 212 -14.52 7.59 -6.70
CA ALA A 212 -15.58 6.78 -6.13
C ALA A 212 -16.75 6.75 -7.11
N ASN A 213 -17.10 5.57 -7.61
CA ASN A 213 -18.26 5.34 -8.46
C ASN A 213 -19.24 4.47 -7.71
N ASN A 214 -20.27 5.10 -7.16
CA ASN A 214 -21.27 4.44 -6.37
C ASN A 214 -22.65 4.54 -7.02
N ASN A 215 -23.40 3.45 -6.97
CA ASN A 215 -24.73 3.36 -7.54
C ASN A 215 -25.87 3.52 -6.52
N HIS A 216 -25.60 3.62 -5.20
CA HIS A 216 -26.66 3.59 -4.19
C HIS A 216 -26.54 4.60 -3.04
N ASN A 217 -25.61 4.42 -2.09
CA ASN A 217 -25.62 5.18 -0.82
C ASN A 217 -24.58 6.32 -0.76
N GLU A 218 -23.38 6.04 -0.22
CA GLU A 218 -22.35 7.07 0.02
C GLU A 218 -21.10 6.84 -0.83
N GLY A 219 -20.72 7.85 -1.60
CA GLY A 219 -19.65 7.79 -2.57
C GLY A 219 -18.65 8.87 -2.24
N ARG A 220 -17.53 8.52 -1.59
CA ARG A 220 -16.54 9.51 -1.17
C ARG A 220 -15.19 9.32 -1.83
N ALA A 221 -14.69 10.38 -2.44
CA ALA A 221 -13.37 10.41 -3.06
C ALA A 221 -12.47 11.43 -2.36
N TYR A 222 -11.32 10.96 -1.88
CA TYR A 222 -10.32 11.76 -1.20
C TYR A 222 -8.98 11.61 -1.92
N GLY A 223 -8.43 12.71 -2.42
CA GLY A 223 -7.04 12.71 -2.88
C GLY A 223 -6.10 12.40 -1.72
N ILE A 224 -6.17 13.20 -0.65
CA ILE A 224 -5.49 12.97 0.63
C ILE A 224 -6.49 13.16 1.76
N SER A 225 -6.67 12.16 2.60
CA SER A 225 -7.41 12.24 3.87
C SER A 225 -6.44 12.17 5.03
N ALA A 226 -6.46 13.15 5.93
CA ALA A 226 -5.48 13.31 7.00
C ALA A 226 -6.16 13.58 8.35
N ASN A 227 -5.86 12.77 9.36
CA ASN A 227 -6.43 12.92 10.70
C ASN A 227 -5.74 14.04 11.49
N ALA A 228 -4.78 13.76 12.37
CA ALA A 228 -4.21 14.79 13.24
C ALA A 228 -2.72 15.06 13.02
N SER A 229 -2.33 16.33 13.11
CA SER A 229 -0.91 16.76 13.19
C SER A 229 -0.04 16.34 12.00
N ASN A 230 -0.61 16.11 10.82
CA ASN A 230 0.15 15.78 9.62
C ASN A 230 0.75 17.02 8.98
N ILE A 231 1.87 16.85 8.28
CA ILE A 231 2.47 17.86 7.40
C ILE A 231 2.25 17.39 5.97
N ILE A 232 1.55 18.19 5.17
CA ILE A 232 1.19 17.85 3.79
C ILE A 232 1.73 18.92 2.86
N THR A 233 2.61 18.54 1.93
CA THR A 233 3.11 19.39 0.86
C THR A 233 2.66 18.82 -0.48
N ASN A 234 1.76 19.52 -1.17
CA ASN A 234 1.36 19.18 -2.53
C ASN A 234 1.94 20.19 -3.53
N SER A 235 2.72 19.68 -4.47
CA SER A 235 3.25 20.39 -5.64
C SER A 235 2.81 19.75 -6.96
N GLY A 236 2.22 18.55 -6.90
CA GLY A 236 1.70 17.81 -8.05
C GLY A 236 0.22 18.01 -8.30
N SER A 237 -0.44 17.04 -8.93
CA SER A 237 -1.88 17.07 -9.21
C SER A 237 -2.66 16.16 -8.29
N ILE A 238 -3.83 16.62 -7.87
CA ILE A 238 -4.82 15.83 -7.16
C ILE A 238 -6.16 15.98 -7.88
N ASN A 239 -6.71 14.87 -8.34
CA ASN A 239 -8.05 14.75 -8.89
C ASN A 239 -8.88 13.89 -7.94
N ALA A 240 -10.00 14.41 -7.47
CA ALA A 240 -10.95 13.65 -6.66
C ALA A 240 -12.33 13.72 -7.31
N THR A 241 -12.89 12.58 -7.68
CA THR A 241 -14.19 12.48 -8.33
C THR A 241 -15.08 11.52 -7.55
N ALA A 242 -16.22 12.01 -7.08
CA ALA A 242 -17.31 11.16 -6.60
C ALA A 242 -18.43 11.20 -7.64
N ASN A 243 -18.79 10.04 -8.16
CA ASN A 243 -19.95 9.81 -9.01
C ASN A 243 -20.92 8.96 -8.21
N ASP A 244 -21.90 9.60 -7.58
CA ASP A 244 -22.93 8.93 -6.78
C ASP A 244 -24.33 9.23 -7.32
N ASN A 245 -25.27 8.34 -7.04
CA ASN A 245 -26.69 8.53 -7.25
C ASN A 245 -27.41 9.18 -6.05
N ASP A 246 -26.82 9.20 -4.84
CA ASP A 246 -27.40 9.85 -3.66
C ASP A 246 -26.45 10.90 -3.05
N ASP A 247 -25.53 10.50 -2.17
CA ASP A 247 -24.63 11.40 -1.43
C ASP A 247 -23.16 11.24 -1.88
N GLY A 248 -22.80 11.95 -2.96
CA GLY A 248 -21.43 12.04 -3.46
C GLY A 248 -20.63 13.14 -2.78
N GLU A 249 -19.49 12.80 -2.18
CA GLU A 249 -18.56 13.75 -1.60
C GLU A 249 -17.16 13.60 -2.20
N ALA A 250 -16.55 14.71 -2.65
CA ALA A 250 -15.19 14.68 -3.17
C ALA A 250 -14.34 15.76 -2.51
N TYR A 251 -13.11 15.40 -2.16
CA TYR A 251 -12.14 16.29 -1.53
C TYR A 251 -10.75 16.06 -2.12
N GLY A 252 -10.08 17.13 -2.52
CA GLY A 252 -8.68 17.05 -2.92
C GLY A 252 -7.78 16.72 -1.72
N ILE A 253 -7.82 17.57 -0.69
CA ILE A 253 -7.18 17.33 0.60
C ILE A 253 -8.22 17.59 1.69
N TYR A 254 -8.56 16.56 2.45
CA TYR A 254 -9.45 16.62 3.58
C TYR A 254 -8.65 16.41 4.86
N ALA A 255 -8.73 17.35 5.79
CA ALA A 255 -7.87 17.36 6.97
C ALA A 255 -8.66 17.76 8.21
N TYR A 256 -8.47 16.98 9.27
CA TYR A 256 -9.02 17.26 10.59
C TYR A 256 -8.03 18.13 11.40
N ASP A 257 -7.65 17.69 12.59
CA ASP A 257 -7.06 18.54 13.62
C ASP A 257 -5.55 18.82 13.41
N TYR A 258 -5.16 20.09 13.54
CA TYR A 258 -3.74 20.51 13.64
C TYR A 258 -2.84 20.12 12.46
N ASN A 259 -3.40 19.90 11.27
CA ASN A 259 -2.60 19.63 10.07
C ASN A 259 -1.96 20.92 9.52
N ASN A 260 -0.75 20.80 8.97
CA ASN A 260 -0.09 21.87 8.24
C ASN A 260 -0.04 21.52 6.75
N ILE A 261 -0.76 22.29 5.93
CA ILE A 261 -0.95 22.01 4.51
C ILE A 261 -0.35 23.14 3.69
N SER A 262 0.58 22.79 2.80
CA SER A 262 1.12 23.67 1.78
C SER A 262 0.78 23.12 0.40
N ASN A 263 -0.02 23.85 -0.37
CA ASN A 263 -0.37 23.48 -1.74
C ASN A 263 0.13 24.53 -2.73
N SER A 264 0.98 24.08 -3.66
CA SER A 264 1.41 24.82 -4.86
C SER A 264 1.02 24.11 -6.16
N GLY A 265 0.51 22.88 -6.04
CA GLY A 265 0.02 22.06 -7.14
C GLY A 265 -1.44 22.34 -7.52
N THR A 266 -1.97 21.50 -8.41
CA THR A 266 -3.36 21.60 -8.87
C THR A 266 -4.26 20.66 -8.08
N ILE A 267 -5.42 21.15 -7.69
CA ILE A 267 -6.47 20.34 -7.08
C ILE A 267 -7.73 20.50 -7.92
N TYR A 268 -8.26 19.39 -8.41
CA TYR A 268 -9.49 19.32 -9.17
C TYR A 268 -10.46 18.36 -8.49
N VAL A 269 -11.68 18.82 -8.26
CA VAL A 269 -12.66 18.10 -7.46
C VAL A 269 -14.00 18.13 -8.17
N ILE A 270 -14.63 16.97 -8.30
CA ILE A 270 -15.98 16.81 -8.83
C ILE A 270 -16.77 15.94 -7.85
N ALA A 271 -17.92 16.43 -7.40
CA ALA A 271 -18.94 15.63 -6.78
C ALA A 271 -20.17 15.67 -7.68
N ASN A 272 -20.50 14.56 -8.31
CA ASN A 272 -21.68 14.38 -9.14
C ASN A 272 -22.71 13.61 -8.32
N ASN A 273 -23.84 14.26 -8.04
CA ASN A 273 -25.01 13.59 -7.49
C ASN A 273 -26.01 13.45 -8.64
N ASN A 274 -26.28 12.21 -9.08
CA ASN A 274 -27.24 11.95 -10.14
C ASN A 274 -28.70 11.97 -9.65
N ASN A 275 -28.95 12.40 -8.40
CA ASN A 275 -30.28 12.48 -7.81
C ASN A 275 -31.12 13.68 -8.29
N ASP A 276 -31.00 14.05 -9.57
CA ASP A 276 -31.99 14.88 -10.28
C ASP A 276 -33.14 14.00 -10.85
N GLY A 277 -33.51 12.96 -10.09
CA GLY A 277 -34.72 12.17 -10.31
C GLY A 277 -35.96 12.97 -9.90
N THR A 278 -36.44 13.82 -10.81
CA THR A 278 -37.81 14.36 -10.92
C THR A 278 -38.77 13.99 -9.78
N GLU A 279 -39.01 14.93 -8.87
CA GLU A 279 -40.26 14.96 -8.11
C GLU A 279 -41.44 15.08 -9.11
N ALA A 280 -42.43 14.22 -8.94
CA ALA A 280 -43.78 14.37 -9.51
C ALA A 280 -44.79 14.46 -8.36
#